data_AF-A0A933F9U9-F1
#
_entry.id   AF-A0A933F9U9-F1
#
_cell.length_a   1.000
_cell.length_b   1.000
_cell.length_c   1.000
_cell.angle_alpha   90.00
_cell.angle_beta   90.00
_cell.angle_gamma   90.00
#
_symmetry.space_group_name_H-M   'P 1'
#
loop_
_entity.id
_entity.type
_entity.pdbx_description
1 polymer ?
#
loop_
_entity_poly.entity_id
_entity_poly.type
_entity_poly.pdbx_seq_one_letter_code
_entity_poly.pdbx_strand_id
1 'polypeptide(L)'
;MQSESRMLSLVRRRCLVCDVEWELLEPTLTDEIGPPCSSCRAPTERVAVLRAGIPAKSPHAVALGRLGGLKGGRARAEALTPERRREIGRKAAQARWDRDKPQPP
;
A
#
# COMPACT_ATOMS: atom_id res chain seq x y z
N MET A 1 -4.06 26.92 1.25
CA MET A 1 -5.05 26.20 0.41
C MET A 1 -4.66 24.73 0.19
N GLN A 2 -4.41 23.93 1.25
CA GLN A 2 -4.05 22.50 1.12
C GLN A 2 -4.75 21.61 2.17
N SER A 3 -5.92 22.04 2.67
CA SER A 3 -6.59 21.37 3.80
C SER A 3 -7.95 20.76 3.48
N GLU A 4 -8.47 20.90 2.26
CA GLU A 4 -9.84 20.48 1.92
C GLU A 4 -9.99 19.02 1.43
N SER A 5 -8.94 18.19 1.52
CA SER A 5 -9.03 16.76 1.12
C SER A 5 -8.35 15.84 2.12
N ARG A 6 -8.89 15.76 3.34
CA ARG A 6 -8.37 14.86 4.40
C ARG A 6 -9.30 13.72 4.79
N MET A 7 -10.41 13.55 4.08
CA MET A 7 -11.32 12.44 4.30
C MET A 7 -11.28 11.50 3.11
N LEU A 8 -10.94 10.25 3.40
CA LEU A 8 -10.88 9.17 2.44
C LEU A 8 -12.13 8.30 2.58
N SER A 9 -12.53 7.69 1.47
CA SER A 9 -13.53 6.65 1.43
C SER A 9 -12.91 5.39 0.85
N LEU A 10 -13.17 4.26 1.48
CA LEU A 10 -12.94 2.95 0.89
C LEU A 10 -14.07 2.69 -0.09
N VAL A 11 -13.73 2.61 -1.37
CA VAL A 11 -14.70 2.44 -2.44
C VAL A 11 -14.34 1.19 -3.24
N ARG A 12 -15.35 0.61 -3.89
CA ARG A 12 -15.16 -0.34 -4.98
C ARG A 12 -15.39 0.39 -6.30
N ARG A 13 -14.45 0.24 -7.24
CA ARG A 13 -14.55 0.77 -8.60
C ARG A 13 -14.56 -0.38 -9.60
N ARG A 14 -15.28 -0.18 -10.70
CA ARG A 14 -15.35 -1.10 -11.85
C ARG A 14 -14.84 -0.38 -13.09
N CYS A 15 -14.02 -1.06 -13.88
CA CYS A 15 -13.63 -0.57 -15.20
C CYS A 15 -14.79 -0.70 -16.19
N LEU A 16 -15.11 0.38 -16.91
CA LEU A 16 -16.19 0.39 -17.91
C LEU A 16 -15.88 -0.41 -19.19
N VAL A 17 -14.65 -0.90 -19.36
CA VAL A 17 -14.20 -1.61 -20.57
C VAL A 17 -13.85 -3.07 -20.29
N CYS A 18 -13.07 -3.35 -19.26
CA CYS A 18 -12.63 -4.71 -18.94
C CYS A 18 -13.31 -5.31 -17.71
N ASP A 19 -14.25 -4.59 -17.09
CA ASP A 19 -15.05 -5.04 -15.94
C ASP A 19 -14.27 -5.48 -14.70
N VAL A 20 -12.95 -5.27 -14.66
CA VAL A 20 -12.15 -5.53 -13.47
C VAL A 20 -12.65 -4.62 -12.35
N GLU A 21 -12.91 -5.24 -11.20
CA GLU A 21 -13.30 -4.55 -9.98
C GLU A 21 -12.15 -4.53 -8.98
N TRP A 22 -12.00 -3.43 -8.26
CA TRP A 22 -11.03 -3.33 -7.16
C TRP A 22 -11.47 -2.36 -6.09
N GLU A 23 -10.95 -2.58 -4.88
CA GLU A 23 -11.17 -1.71 -3.73
C GLU A 23 -9.98 -0.78 -3.54
N LEU A 24 -10.24 0.50 -3.31
CA LEU A 24 -9.19 1.48 -3.03
C LEU A 24 -9.65 2.59 -2.09
N LEU A 25 -8.70 3.27 -1.47
CA LEU A 25 -8.93 4.49 -0.71
C LEU A 25 -8.76 5.70 -1.61
N GLU A 26 -9.82 6.48 -1.80
CA GLU A 26 -9.79 7.74 -2.56
C GLU A 26 -10.38 8.89 -1.73
N PRO A 27 -10.07 10.15 -2.06
CA PRO A 27 -10.76 11.30 -1.48
C PRO A 27 -12.29 11.14 -1.59
N THR A 28 -13.01 11.47 -0.52
CA THR A 28 -14.48 11.38 -0.52
C THR A 28 -15.12 12.23 -1.63
N LEU A 29 -14.45 13.31 -2.05
CA LEU A 29 -14.90 14.21 -3.12
C LEU A 29 -14.41 13.82 -4.52
N THR A 30 -13.88 12.60 -4.71
CA THR A 30 -13.59 12.10 -6.06
C THR A 30 -14.89 11.91 -6.84
N ASP A 31 -14.86 12.22 -8.14
CA ASP A 31 -16.00 12.09 -9.04
C ASP A 31 -16.46 10.63 -9.21
N GLU A 32 -17.70 10.48 -9.67
CA GLU A 32 -18.30 9.17 -9.98
C GLU A 32 -17.54 8.45 -11.10
N ILE A 33 -17.04 9.20 -12.09
CA ILE A 33 -16.05 8.73 -13.06
C ILE A 33 -14.67 9.10 -12.53
N GLY A 34 -13.87 8.10 -12.21
CA GLY A 34 -12.64 8.27 -11.43
C GLY A 34 -11.41 7.71 -12.13
N PRO A 35 -10.35 7.35 -11.38
CA PRO A 35 -9.02 7.10 -11.94
C PRO A 35 -9.03 5.97 -13.00
N PRO A 36 -8.13 6.03 -13.99
CA PRO A 36 -8.09 5.05 -15.06
C PRO A 36 -7.77 3.65 -14.52
N CYS A 37 -8.34 2.63 -15.16
CA CYS A 37 -8.07 1.23 -14.84
C CYS A 37 -6.58 0.89 -14.94
N SER A 38 -6.04 0.17 -13.97
CA SER A 38 -4.62 -0.25 -13.97
C SER A 38 -4.29 -1.23 -15.10
N SER A 39 -5.28 -1.95 -15.62
CA SER A 39 -5.10 -2.93 -16.69
C SER A 39 -5.20 -2.31 -18.10
N CYS A 40 -6.30 -1.60 -18.40
CA CYS A 40 -6.56 -1.07 -19.75
C CYS A 40 -6.57 0.47 -19.84
N ARG A 41 -6.39 1.18 -18.73
CA ARG A 41 -6.43 2.65 -18.61
C ARG A 41 -7.75 3.33 -18.99
N ALA A 42 -8.81 2.55 -19.19
CA ALA A 42 -10.14 3.10 -19.43
C ALA A 42 -10.74 3.76 -18.17
N PRO A 43 -11.75 4.63 -18.32
CA PRO A 43 -12.46 5.23 -17.19
C PRO A 43 -13.10 4.18 -16.28
N THR A 44 -13.23 4.54 -15.00
CA THR A 44 -13.77 3.63 -13.97
C THR A 44 -14.93 4.30 -13.26
N GLU A 45 -15.99 3.55 -13.03
CA GLU A 45 -17.14 3.99 -12.24
C GLU A 45 -17.00 3.54 -10.79
N ARG A 46 -17.49 4.36 -9.86
CA ARG A 46 -17.61 3.98 -8.45
C ARG A 46 -18.89 3.16 -8.29
N VAL A 47 -18.74 1.85 -8.07
CA VAL A 47 -19.90 0.94 -7.91
C VAL A 47 -20.37 0.83 -6.46
N ALA A 48 -19.50 1.11 -5.47
CA ALA A 48 -19.89 1.13 -4.06
C ALA A 48 -18.98 2.01 -3.19
N VAL A 49 -19.54 2.62 -2.15
CA VAL A 49 -18.80 3.18 -1.02
C VAL A 49 -18.89 2.18 0.15
N LEU A 50 -17.80 1.48 0.43
CA LEU A 50 -17.75 0.45 1.47
C LEU A 50 -17.59 1.05 2.86
N ARG A 51 -16.80 2.13 2.98
CA ARG A 51 -16.63 2.89 4.22
C ARG A 51 -16.26 4.34 3.94
N ALA A 52 -17.07 5.26 4.44
CA ALA A 52 -16.79 6.69 4.40
C ALA A 52 -16.07 7.17 5.68
N GLY A 53 -15.48 8.37 5.62
CA GLY A 53 -15.01 9.05 6.83
C GLY A 53 -13.67 8.58 7.37
N ILE A 54 -12.81 7.98 6.53
CA ILE A 54 -11.51 7.49 6.96
C ILE A 54 -10.55 8.69 7.02
N PRO A 55 -9.99 9.04 8.19
CA PRO A 55 -9.04 10.14 8.28
C PRO A 55 -7.75 9.77 7.55
N ALA A 56 -7.24 10.70 6.74
CA ALA A 56 -5.94 10.54 6.10
C ALA A 56 -4.82 10.46 7.15
N LYS A 57 -3.74 9.72 6.84
CA LYS A 57 -2.56 9.64 7.72
C LYS A 57 -1.97 11.05 7.93
N SER A 58 -1.69 11.41 9.18
CA SER A 58 -1.06 12.68 9.52
C SER A 58 0.35 12.76 8.91
N PRO A 59 0.68 13.81 8.11
CA PRO A 59 2.02 13.97 7.54
C PRO A 59 3.12 14.00 8.60
N HIS A 60 2.84 14.61 9.76
CA HIS A 60 3.78 14.66 10.88
C HIS A 60 4.05 13.27 11.46
N ALA A 61 3.00 12.45 11.62
CA ALA A 61 3.15 11.08 12.11
C ALA A 61 3.96 10.22 11.13
N VAL A 62 3.77 10.39 9.82
CA VAL A 62 4.56 9.71 8.79
C VAL A 62 6.03 10.12 8.86
N ALA A 63 6.31 11.43 8.96
CA ALA A 63 7.67 11.95 9.08
C ALA A 63 8.37 11.43 10.34
N LEU A 64 7.69 11.45 11.49
CA LEU A 64 8.21 10.92 12.75
C LEU A 64 8.49 9.42 12.66
N GLY A 65 7.58 8.64 12.08
CA GLY A 65 7.78 7.20 11.86
C GLY A 65 9.01 6.91 10.99
N ARG A 66 9.23 7.69 9.93
CA ARG A 66 10.43 7.58 9.09
C ARG A 66 11.70 7.87 9.87
N LEU A 67 11.74 8.95 10.64
CA LEU A 67 12.90 9.30 11.47
C LEU A 67 13.21 8.21 12.49
N GLY A 68 12.18 7.67 13.15
CA GLY A 68 12.31 6.54 14.08
C GLY A 68 12.85 5.28 13.39
N GLY A 69 12.34 4.95 12.19
CA GLY A 69 12.80 3.81 11.41
C GLY A 69 14.27 3.89 10.98
N LEU A 70 14.73 5.09 10.57
CA LEU A 70 16.14 5.31 10.19
C LEU A 70 17.09 5.10 11.39
N LYS A 71 16.70 5.59 12.58
CA LYS A 71 17.47 5.39 13.81
C LYS A 71 17.41 3.95 14.29
N GLY A 72 16.20 3.39 14.42
CA GLY A 72 15.96 2.06 14.98
C GLY A 72 16.49 0.94 14.08
N GLY A 73 16.39 1.10 12.76
CA GLY A 73 16.92 0.14 11.79
C GLY A 73 18.44 -0.01 11.90
N ARG A 74 19.17 1.11 11.99
CA ARG A 74 20.63 1.10 12.19
C ARG A 74 21.00 0.48 13.55
N ALA A 75 20.36 0.93 14.62
CA ALA A 75 20.60 0.40 15.97
C ALA A 75 20.35 -1.12 16.04
N ARG A 76 19.28 -1.61 15.41
CA ARG A 76 19.01 -3.04 15.29
C ARG A 76 20.10 -3.77 14.52
N ALA A 77 20.59 -3.21 13.42
CA ALA A 77 21.63 -3.84 12.60
C ALA A 77 22.98 -3.93 13.35
N GLU A 78 23.32 -2.91 14.13
CA GLU A 78 24.51 -2.87 15.00
C GLU A 78 24.41 -3.86 16.17
N ALA A 79 23.22 -4.05 16.73
CA ALA A 79 22.98 -5.00 17.82
C ALA A 79 23.02 -6.49 17.39
N LEU A 80 23.04 -6.80 16.09
CA LEU A 80 23.10 -8.17 15.60
C LEU A 80 24.54 -8.70 15.55
N THR A 81 24.75 -9.90 16.08
CA THR A 81 26.01 -10.64 15.89
C THR A 81 26.20 -11.04 14.42
N PRO A 82 27.46 -11.29 13.98
CA PRO A 82 27.74 -11.75 12.63
C PRO A 82 26.96 -13.02 12.24
N GLU A 83 26.85 -13.99 13.15
CA GLU A 83 26.16 -15.26 12.94
C GLU A 83 24.67 -15.04 12.73
N ARG A 84 24.06 -14.22 13.59
CA ARG A 84 22.64 -13.91 13.49
C ARG A 84 22.34 -13.11 12.23
N ARG A 85 23.22 -12.18 11.84
CA ARG A 85 23.10 -11.42 10.59
C ARG A 85 23.15 -12.36 9.37
N ARG A 86 24.06 -13.33 9.37
CA ARG A 86 24.17 -14.36 8.31
C ARG A 86 22.92 -15.24 8.24
N GLU A 87 22.40 -15.68 9.39
CA GLU A 87 21.20 -16.49 9.47
C GLU A 87 19.97 -15.75 8.90
N ILE A 88 19.78 -14.48 9.27
CA ILE A 88 18.71 -13.63 8.72
C ILE A 88 18.86 -13.48 7.20
N GLY A 89 20.09 -13.25 6.71
CA GLY A 89 20.37 -13.17 5.27
C GLY A 89 20.01 -14.45 4.51
N ARG A 90 20.38 -15.62 5.04
CA ARG A 90 20.03 -16.92 4.45
C ARG A 90 18.52 -17.14 4.41
N LYS A 91 17.81 -16.84 5.51
CA LYS A 91 16.35 -16.95 5.58
C LYS A 91 15.66 -16.01 4.58
N ALA A 92 16.14 -14.78 4.47
CA ALA A 92 15.61 -13.80 3.51
C ALA A 92 15.84 -14.24 2.06
N ALA A 93 17.00 -14.81 1.74
CA ALA A 93 17.27 -15.38 0.42
C ALA A 93 16.31 -16.53 0.12
N GLN A 94 16.23 -17.52 1.02
CA GLN A 94 15.33 -18.68 0.85
C GLN A 94 13.89 -18.26 0.56
N ALA A 95 13.35 -17.33 1.36
CA ALA A 95 11.99 -16.81 1.17
C ALA A 95 11.77 -16.14 -0.20
N ARG A 96 12.78 -15.45 -0.74
CA ARG A 96 12.70 -14.85 -2.07
C ARG A 96 12.67 -15.92 -3.17
N TRP A 97 13.55 -16.91 -3.07
CA TRP A 97 13.64 -17.98 -4.08
C TRP A 97 12.45 -18.94 -4.03
N ASP A 98 11.85 -19.19 -2.86
CA ASP A 98 10.69 -20.07 -2.76
C ASP A 98 9.42 -19.46 -3.35
N ARG A 99 9.29 -18.13 -3.37
CA ARG A 99 8.19 -17.46 -4.08
C ARG A 99 8.25 -17.68 -5.59
N ASP A 100 9.46 -17.77 -6.14
CA ASP A 100 9.67 -17.87 -7.59
C ASP A 100 9.65 -19.34 -8.07
N LYS A 101 9.56 -20.31 -7.16
CA LYS A 101 9.34 -21.72 -7.52
C LYS A 101 7.86 -21.95 -7.85
N PRO A 102 7.54 -22.60 -8.99
CA PRO A 102 6.20 -23.09 -9.20
C PRO A 102 5.85 -24.06 -8.07
N GLN A 103 4.78 -23.75 -7.34
CA GLN A 103 4.27 -24.66 -6.31
C GLN A 103 3.80 -25.93 -7.03
N PRO A 104 4.20 -27.13 -6.57
CA PRO A 104 3.57 -28.35 -7.04
C PRO A 104 2.06 -28.31 -6.72
N PRO A 105 1.21 -28.97 -7.53
CA PRO A 105 -0.23 -28.96 -7.35
C PRO A 105 -0.67 -29.46 -5.97
#